data_AF-A0A4V6J292-F1
#
_entry.id   AF-A0A4V6J292-F1
#
_cell.length_a   1.000
_cell.length_b   1.000
_cell.length_c   1.000
_cell.angle_alpha   90.00
_cell.angle_beta   90.00
_cell.angle_gamma   90.00
#
_symmetry.space_group_name_H-M   'P 1'
#
loop_
_entity.id
_entity.type
_entity.pdbx_description
1 polymer ?
#
loop_
_entity_poly.entity_id
_entity_poly.type
_entity_poly.pdbx_seq_one_letter_code
_entity_poly.pdbx_strand_id
1 'polypeptide(L)'
;MGDAGSTMIGFTIIWILLETTQGKTHPISPVTALWIIAIPLMDMVAIMYRRLRKGMSPFSPDRQHIHHLIMRAGFTSRQAFVLITLAAALLALVGVVAEYTRIVPEWVMLILFLLAFFLYGYCIKRAWKVARLVKRIRRRIRRHSSNNPKLTK
;
A
#
# COMPACT_ATOMS: atom_id res chain seq x y z
N MET A 1 -1.60 16.70 -10.02
CA MET A 1 -1.69 15.79 -11.18
C MET A 1 -3.17 15.70 -11.55
N GLY A 2 -3.52 15.96 -12.81
CA GLY A 2 -4.88 15.77 -13.31
C GLY A 2 -5.15 14.30 -13.65
N ASP A 3 -6.42 13.93 -13.79
CA ASP A 3 -6.88 12.54 -14.02
C ASP A 3 -6.24 11.93 -15.28
N ALA A 4 -6.20 12.68 -16.39
CA ALA A 4 -5.59 12.26 -17.65
C ALA A 4 -4.08 11.97 -17.54
N GLY A 5 -3.36 12.69 -16.67
CA GLY A 5 -1.93 12.47 -16.47
C GLY A 5 -1.64 11.19 -15.70
N SER A 6 -2.44 10.88 -14.67
CA SER A 6 -2.30 9.63 -13.91
C SER A 6 -2.64 8.39 -14.73
N THR A 7 -3.68 8.47 -15.57
CA THR A 7 -4.08 7.34 -16.42
C THR A 7 -3.06 7.07 -17.53
N MET A 8 -2.51 8.11 -18.15
CA MET A 8 -1.43 7.97 -19.15
C MET A 8 -0.19 7.31 -18.54
N ILE A 9 0.29 7.79 -17.39
CA ILE A 9 1.48 7.22 -16.72
C ILE A 9 1.22 5.75 -16.34
N GLY A 10 0.05 5.45 -15.77
CA GLY A 10 -0.33 4.08 -15.42
C GLY A 10 -0.36 3.15 -16.64
N PHE A 11 -0.93 3.62 -17.76
CA PHE A 11 -0.97 2.87 -19.02
C PHE A 11 0.43 2.58 -19.56
N THR A 12 1.31 3.59 -19.62
CA THR A 12 2.68 3.42 -20.11
C THR A 12 3.48 2.43 -19.26
N ILE A 13 3.33 2.46 -17.93
CA ILE A 13 4.01 1.51 -17.04
C ILE A 13 3.53 0.08 -17.30
N ILE A 14 2.22 -0.14 -17.42
CA ILE A 14 1.65 -1.46 -17.70
C ILE A 14 2.08 -1.96 -19.08
N TRP A 15 2.10 -1.09 -20.09
CA TRP A 15 2.56 -1.43 -21.44
C TRP A 15 3.99 -1.96 -21.44
N ILE A 16 4.92 -1.24 -20.80
CA ILE A 16 6.33 -1.64 -20.69
C ILE A 16 6.46 -2.96 -19.91
N LEU A 17 5.69 -3.13 -18.82
CA LEU A 17 5.67 -4.38 -18.04
C LEU A 17 5.19 -5.57 -18.89
N LEU A 18 4.16 -5.38 -19.71
CA LEU A 18 3.66 -6.44 -20.59
C LEU A 18 4.67 -6.79 -21.69
N GLU A 19 5.31 -5.80 -22.30
CA GLU A 19 6.33 -6.03 -23.31
C GLU A 19 7.55 -6.79 -22.75
N THR A 20 7.98 -6.42 -21.53
CA THR A 20 9.13 -7.07 -20.86
C THR A 20 8.82 -8.46 -20.32
N THR A 21 7.56 -8.74 -19.98
CA THR A 21 7.13 -10.02 -19.43
C THR A 21 6.66 -10.99 -20.51
N GLN A 22 6.00 -10.49 -21.57
CA GLN A 22 5.32 -11.29 -22.60
C GLN A 22 5.91 -11.13 -24.01
N GLY A 23 6.96 -10.33 -24.19
CA GLY A 23 7.64 -10.15 -25.48
C GLY A 23 8.45 -11.39 -25.89
N LYS A 24 8.78 -11.50 -27.19
CA LYS A 24 9.42 -12.69 -27.81
C LYS A 24 10.71 -13.17 -27.11
N THR A 25 11.39 -12.31 -26.38
CA THR A 25 12.63 -12.62 -25.64
C THR A 25 12.43 -12.87 -24.15
N HIS A 26 11.20 -12.76 -23.62
CA HIS A 26 10.77 -12.91 -22.22
C HIS A 26 11.91 -12.78 -21.18
N PRO A 27 12.54 -11.60 -21.06
CA PRO A 27 13.70 -11.44 -20.17
C PRO A 27 13.33 -11.45 -18.68
N ILE A 28 12.05 -11.27 -18.32
CA ILE A 28 11.58 -11.15 -16.94
C ILE A 28 10.38 -12.08 -16.72
N SER A 29 10.43 -12.89 -15.66
CA SER A 29 9.28 -13.70 -15.26
C SER A 29 8.06 -12.85 -14.86
N PRO A 30 6.82 -13.29 -15.17
CA PRO A 30 5.61 -12.57 -14.76
C PRO A 30 5.49 -12.36 -13.25
N VAL A 31 6.08 -13.28 -12.47
CA VAL A 31 6.09 -13.17 -11.02
C VAL A 31 6.92 -11.97 -10.58
N THR A 32 8.09 -11.73 -11.20
CA THR A 32 8.93 -10.58 -10.88
C THR A 32 8.25 -9.24 -11.19
N ALA A 33 7.44 -9.18 -12.26
CA ALA A 33 6.61 -8.01 -12.55
C ALA A 33 5.65 -7.68 -11.38
N LEU A 34 5.07 -8.68 -10.71
CA LEU A 34 4.21 -8.47 -9.54
C LEU A 34 4.96 -7.81 -8.37
N TRP A 35 6.24 -8.14 -8.17
CA TRP A 35 7.07 -7.55 -7.12
C TRP A 35 7.38 -6.07 -7.38
N ILE A 36 7.58 -5.69 -8.65
CA ILE A 36 7.82 -4.29 -9.05
C ILE A 36 6.61 -3.41 -8.75
N ILE A 37 5.40 -3.90 -9.05
CA ILE A 37 4.14 -3.17 -8.79
C ILE A 37 3.44 -3.60 -7.49
N ALA A 38 4.16 -4.23 -6.57
CA ALA A 38 3.57 -4.90 -5.41
C ALA A 38 2.70 -3.96 -4.57
N ILE A 39 3.22 -2.78 -4.20
CA ILE A 39 2.51 -1.82 -3.34
C ILE A 39 1.20 -1.30 -3.98
N PRO A 40 1.20 -0.73 -5.20
CA PRO A 40 -0.04 -0.24 -5.81
C PRO A 40 -1.04 -1.38 -6.07
N LEU A 41 -0.56 -2.57 -6.46
CA LEU A 41 -1.40 -3.75 -6.65
C LEU A 41 -2.04 -4.21 -5.33
N MET A 42 -1.23 -4.34 -4.27
CA MET A 42 -1.69 -4.69 -2.93
C MET A 42 -2.69 -3.69 -2.39
N ASP A 43 -2.48 -2.38 -2.58
CA ASP A 43 -3.42 -1.32 -2.17
C ASP A 43 -4.77 -1.50 -2.84
N MET A 44 -4.76 -1.62 -4.18
CA MET A 44 -5.96 -1.72 -4.99
C MET A 44 -6.79 -2.93 -4.56
N VAL A 45 -6.17 -4.11 -4.49
CA VAL A 45 -6.86 -5.35 -4.12
C VAL A 45 -7.34 -5.29 -2.66
N ALA A 46 -6.54 -4.77 -1.73
CA ALA A 46 -6.94 -4.65 -0.32
C ALA A 46 -8.15 -3.71 -0.14
N ILE A 47 -8.20 -2.59 -0.88
CA ILE A 47 -9.32 -1.66 -0.87
C ILE A 47 -10.57 -2.33 -1.49
N MET A 48 -10.43 -2.97 -2.66
CA MET A 48 -11.52 -3.69 -3.32
C MET A 48 -12.10 -4.78 -2.40
N TYR A 49 -11.24 -5.61 -1.80
CA TYR A 49 -11.66 -6.66 -0.86
C TYR A 49 -12.41 -6.10 0.35
N ARG A 50 -11.91 -5.02 0.94
CA ARG A 50 -12.56 -4.37 2.08
C ARG A 50 -13.93 -3.80 1.73
N ARG A 51 -14.14 -3.37 0.48
CA ARG A 51 -15.41 -2.83 -0.02
C ARG A 51 -16.44 -3.90 -0.32
N LEU A 52 -16.01 -4.98 -0.98
CA LEU A 52 -16.82 -6.18 -1.19
C LEU A 52 -17.37 -6.71 0.14
N ARG A 53 -16.53 -6.78 1.18
CA ARG A 53 -16.97 -7.14 2.54
C ARG A 53 -17.98 -6.19 3.19
N LYS A 54 -18.13 -4.97 2.68
CA LYS A 54 -19.08 -3.96 3.16
C LYS A 54 -20.31 -3.83 2.25
N GLY A 55 -20.43 -4.67 1.21
CA GLY A 55 -21.51 -4.58 0.23
C GLY A 55 -21.42 -3.35 -0.69
N MET A 56 -20.27 -2.68 -0.75
CA MET A 56 -20.07 -1.54 -1.65
C MET A 56 -19.43 -2.00 -2.96
N SER A 57 -19.81 -1.36 -4.07
CA SER A 57 -19.23 -1.65 -5.38
C SER A 57 -17.71 -1.44 -5.38
N PRO A 58 -16.92 -2.38 -5.95
CA PRO A 58 -15.47 -2.25 -6.02
C PRO A 58 -15.01 -1.07 -6.89
N PHE A 59 -15.83 -0.63 -7.86
CA PHE A 59 -15.50 0.41 -8.85
C PHE A 59 -15.90 1.83 -8.47
N SER A 60 -16.54 2.04 -7.30
CA SER A 60 -16.89 3.40 -6.87
C SER A 60 -15.63 4.23 -6.55
N PRO A 61 -15.50 5.49 -6.95
CA PRO A 61 -14.28 6.27 -6.67
C PRO A 61 -14.04 6.39 -5.15
N ASP A 62 -12.91 5.84 -4.64
CA ASP A 62 -12.45 6.09 -3.27
C ASP A 62 -11.38 7.16 -3.25
N ARG A 63 -11.27 7.84 -2.11
CA ARG A 63 -10.17 8.76 -1.82
C ARG A 63 -9.31 8.27 -0.65
N GLN A 64 -9.49 7.03 -0.17
CA GLN A 64 -8.81 6.52 1.02
C GLN A 64 -7.76 5.45 0.71
N HIS A 65 -6.69 5.86 0.02
CA HIS A 65 -5.47 5.07 -0.15
C HIS A 65 -4.68 4.91 1.15
N ILE A 66 -3.70 4.01 1.15
CA ILE A 66 -2.72 3.82 2.24
C ILE A 66 -2.12 5.12 2.74
N HIS A 67 -1.86 6.06 1.83
CA HIS A 67 -1.35 7.38 2.19
C HIS A 67 -2.25 8.08 3.21
N HIS A 68 -3.57 8.07 2.99
CA HIS A 68 -4.55 8.59 3.95
C HIS A 68 -4.63 7.74 5.23
N LEU A 69 -4.38 6.44 5.15
CA LEU A 69 -4.32 5.59 6.33
C LEU A 69 -3.12 5.91 7.24
N ILE A 70 -1.93 6.07 6.64
CA ILE A 70 -0.71 6.43 7.37
C ILE A 70 -0.85 7.82 7.98
N MET A 71 -1.42 8.78 7.26
CA MET A 71 -1.72 10.10 7.82
C MET A 71 -2.71 10.04 9.00
N ARG A 72 -3.72 9.16 8.93
CA ARG A 72 -4.65 8.93 10.05
C ARG A 72 -4.00 8.29 11.28
N ALA A 73 -2.87 7.59 11.11
CA ALA A 73 -2.10 7.03 12.20
C ALA A 73 -1.24 8.09 12.93
N GLY A 74 -1.10 9.30 12.37
CA GLY A 74 -0.39 10.42 13.00
C GLY A 74 0.89 10.85 12.28
N PHE A 75 1.22 10.23 11.14
CA PHE A 75 2.35 10.62 10.30
C PHE A 75 2.02 11.81 9.41
N THR A 76 3.04 12.58 9.06
CA THR A 76 2.92 13.66 8.06
C THR A 76 2.83 13.09 6.65
N SER A 77 2.26 13.85 5.71
CA SER A 77 2.15 13.44 4.30
C SER A 77 3.51 13.07 3.68
N ARG A 78 4.57 13.82 4.01
CA ARG A 78 5.93 13.53 3.53
C ARG A 78 6.47 12.22 4.08
N GLN A 79 6.28 11.95 5.37
CA GLN A 79 6.70 10.68 5.99
C GLN A 79 5.95 9.49 5.39
N ALA A 80 4.64 9.64 5.14
CA ALA A 80 3.84 8.61 4.49
C ALA A 80 4.36 8.29 3.08
N PHE A 81 4.68 9.33 2.29
CA PHE A 81 5.25 9.17 0.96
C PHE A 81 6.59 8.42 1.01
N VAL A 82 7.53 8.88 1.82
CA VAL A 82 8.87 8.25 1.93
C VAL A 82 8.76 6.79 2.37
N LEU A 83 7.89 6.48 3.33
CA LEU A 83 7.70 5.10 3.81
C LEU A 83 7.14 4.19 2.70
N ILE A 84 6.14 4.67 1.96
CA ILE A 84 5.54 3.92 0.86
C ILE A 84 6.56 3.67 -0.25
N THR A 85 7.33 4.71 -0.62
CA THR A 85 8.36 4.61 -1.67
C THR A 85 9.50 3.68 -1.25
N LEU A 86 9.98 3.76 -0.02
CA LEU A 86 11.00 2.84 0.49
C LEU A 86 10.50 1.39 0.52
N ALA A 87 9.26 1.16 0.98
CA ALA A 87 8.66 -0.18 0.96
C ALA A 87 8.50 -0.72 -0.47
N ALA A 88 8.09 0.12 -1.41
CA ALA A 88 7.99 -0.25 -2.83
C ALA A 88 9.36 -0.59 -3.42
N ALA A 89 10.38 0.23 -3.14
CA ALA A 89 11.74 -0.01 -3.61
C ALA A 89 12.32 -1.32 -3.04
N LEU A 90 12.08 -1.61 -1.76
CA LEU A 90 12.53 -2.85 -1.13
C LEU A 90 11.86 -4.09 -1.76
N LEU A 91 10.55 -4.05 -1.99
CA LEU A 91 9.84 -5.16 -2.64
C LEU A 91 10.30 -5.35 -4.09
N ALA A 92 10.46 -4.26 -4.85
CA ALA A 92 10.99 -4.32 -6.20
C ALA A 92 12.42 -4.89 -6.22
N LEU A 93 13.28 -4.49 -5.27
CA LEU A 93 14.63 -5.01 -5.14
C LEU A 93 14.64 -6.52 -4.89
N VAL A 94 13.77 -7.02 -4.01
CA VAL A 94 13.63 -8.47 -3.76
C VAL A 94 13.25 -9.21 -5.05
N GLY A 95 12.29 -8.69 -5.81
CA GLY A 95 11.90 -9.25 -7.11
C GLY A 95 13.07 -9.29 -8.11
N VAL A 96 13.77 -8.17 -8.29
CA VAL A 96 14.87 -8.04 -9.25
C VAL A 96 16.07 -8.92 -8.86
N VAL A 97 16.43 -8.97 -7.58
CA VAL A 97 17.56 -9.81 -7.10
C VAL A 97 17.23 -11.29 -7.26
N ALA A 98 16.01 -11.71 -6.97
CA ALA A 98 15.59 -13.09 -7.16
C ALA A 98 15.62 -13.50 -8.65
N GLU A 99 15.16 -12.62 -9.54
CA GLU A 99 15.23 -12.83 -11.00
C GLU A 99 16.67 -12.91 -11.49
N TYR A 100 17.53 -11.98 -11.05
CA TYR A 100 18.92 -11.90 -11.49
C TYR A 100 19.74 -13.11 -11.04
N THR A 101 19.57 -13.53 -9.78
CA THR A 101 20.33 -14.64 -9.20
C THR A 101 19.83 -16.01 -9.68
N ARG A 102 18.57 -16.11 -10.13
CA ARG A 102 17.89 -17.37 -10.52
C ARG A 102 17.98 -18.49 -9.47
N ILE A 103 18.25 -18.14 -8.21
CA ILE A 103 18.34 -19.09 -7.11
C ILE A 103 16.95 -19.56 -6.68
N VAL A 104 15.96 -18.65 -6.75
CA VAL A 104 14.62 -18.88 -6.22
C VAL A 104 13.68 -19.25 -7.37
N PRO A 105 13.01 -20.42 -7.31
CA PRO A 105 12.00 -20.79 -8.29
C PRO A 105 10.80 -19.83 -8.30
N GLU A 106 10.16 -19.67 -9.46
CA GLU A 106 9.02 -18.75 -9.64
C GLU A 106 7.84 -19.04 -8.68
N TRP A 107 7.56 -20.32 -8.43
CA TRP A 107 6.48 -20.71 -7.52
C TRP A 107 6.76 -20.31 -6.06
N VAL A 108 8.03 -20.32 -5.64
CA VAL A 108 8.44 -19.84 -4.31
C VAL A 108 8.26 -18.33 -4.24
N MET A 109 8.67 -17.60 -5.29
CA MET A 109 8.46 -16.15 -5.40
C MET A 109 6.98 -15.77 -5.34
N LEU A 110 6.10 -16.58 -5.94
CA LEU A 110 4.66 -16.39 -5.88
C LEU A 110 4.11 -16.62 -4.47
N ILE A 111 4.54 -17.69 -3.79
CA ILE A 111 4.13 -17.96 -2.39
C ILE A 111 4.60 -16.83 -1.47
N LEU A 112 5.85 -16.38 -1.62
CA LEU A 112 6.40 -15.25 -0.86
C LEU A 112 5.61 -13.96 -1.12
N PHE A 113 5.22 -13.70 -2.37
CA PHE A 113 4.38 -12.56 -2.72
C PHE A 113 3.01 -12.64 -2.03
N LEU A 114 2.37 -13.81 -2.03
CA LEU A 114 1.09 -14.03 -1.34
C LEU A 114 1.24 -13.85 0.18
N LEU A 115 2.32 -14.36 0.78
CA LEU A 115 2.62 -14.13 2.21
C LEU A 115 2.79 -12.64 2.51
N ALA A 116 3.55 -11.92 1.67
CA ALA A 116 3.71 -10.47 1.78
C ALA A 116 2.38 -9.74 1.64
N PHE A 117 1.52 -10.17 0.71
CA PHE A 117 0.16 -9.63 0.51
C PHE A 117 -0.71 -9.78 1.76
N PHE A 118 -0.73 -10.96 2.39
CA PHE A 118 -1.50 -11.18 3.61
C PHE A 118 -0.92 -10.42 4.80
N LEU A 119 0.41 -10.40 4.95
CA LEU A 119 1.10 -9.61 5.98
C LEU A 119 0.78 -8.12 5.83
N TYR A 120 0.79 -7.63 4.60
CA TYR A 120 0.44 -6.27 4.26
C TYR A 120 -0.99 -5.91 4.69
N GLY A 121 -1.97 -6.73 4.29
CA GLY A 121 -3.37 -6.58 4.70
C GLY A 121 -3.56 -6.66 6.22
N TYR A 122 -2.79 -7.51 6.89
CA TYR A 122 -2.76 -7.63 8.34
C TYR A 122 -2.23 -6.36 9.03
N CYS A 123 -1.10 -5.83 8.56
CA CYS A 123 -0.51 -4.58 9.02
C CYS A 123 -1.49 -3.42 8.85
N ILE A 124 -2.17 -3.31 7.72
CA ILE A 124 -3.23 -2.32 7.49
C ILE A 124 -4.36 -2.46 8.50
N LYS A 125 -4.85 -3.68 8.74
CA LYS A 125 -5.96 -3.93 9.68
C LYS A 125 -5.56 -3.57 11.12
N ARG A 126 -4.33 -3.91 11.53
CA ARG A 126 -3.77 -3.52 12.83
C ARG A 126 -3.56 -2.01 12.93
N ALA A 127 -3.01 -1.35 11.91
CA ALA A 127 -2.85 0.10 11.86
C ALA A 127 -4.20 0.82 12.03
N TRP A 128 -5.27 0.33 11.39
CA TRP A 128 -6.63 0.83 11.60
C TRP A 128 -7.14 0.66 13.05
N LYS A 129 -6.74 -0.41 13.73
CA LYS A 129 -7.11 -0.64 15.14
C LYS A 129 -6.35 0.33 16.06
N VAL A 130 -5.04 0.48 15.84
CA VAL A 130 -4.17 1.38 16.62
C VAL A 130 -4.53 2.85 16.40
N ALA A 131 -4.72 3.29 15.15
CA ALA A 131 -5.12 4.67 14.86
C ALA A 131 -6.47 5.04 15.51
N ARG A 132 -7.44 4.10 15.53
CA ARG A 132 -8.71 4.29 16.24
C ARG A 132 -8.52 4.41 17.75
N LEU A 133 -7.60 3.62 18.33
CA LEU A 133 -7.28 3.67 19.75
C LEU A 133 -6.62 5.00 20.13
N VAL A 134 -5.59 5.43 19.39
CA VAL A 134 -4.89 6.70 19.61
C VAL A 134 -5.86 7.88 19.51
N LYS A 135 -6.75 7.89 18.51
CA LYS A 135 -7.77 8.94 18.38
C LYS A 135 -8.75 8.95 19.56
N ARG A 136 -9.10 7.78 20.11
CA ARG A 136 -9.96 7.66 21.30
C ARG A 136 -9.27 8.16 22.57
N ILE A 137 -7.98 7.85 22.76
CA ILE A 137 -7.18 8.32 23.89
C ILE A 137 -6.97 9.84 23.82
N ARG A 138 -6.55 10.36 22.65
CA ARG A 138 -6.32 11.81 22.47
C ARG A 138 -7.61 12.62 22.70
N ARG A 139 -8.78 12.09 22.33
CA ARG A 139 -10.10 12.69 22.67
C ARG A 139 -10.38 12.71 24.18
N ARG A 140 -10.02 11.66 24.91
CA ARG A 140 -10.18 11.62 26.39
C ARG A 140 -9.28 12.64 27.07
N ILE A 141 -8.01 12.73 26.66
CA ILE A 141 -7.04 13.71 27.22
C ILE A 141 -7.50 15.15 26.96
N ARG A 142 -7.99 15.46 25.75
CA ARG A 142 -8.47 16.82 25.41
C ARG A 142 -9.71 17.24 26.21
N ARG A 143 -10.60 16.30 26.57
CA ARG A 143 -11.73 16.56 27.47
C ARG A 143 -11.28 16.83 28.90
N HIS A 144 -10.25 16.12 29.39
CA HIS A 144 -9.72 16.32 30.73
C HIS A 144 -9.00 17.66 30.90
N SER A 145 -8.35 18.17 29.84
CA SER A 145 -7.71 19.48 29.84
C SER A 145 -8.69 20.66 29.72
N SER A 146 -9.90 20.43 29.19
CA SER A 146 -10.96 21.44 29.12
C SER A 146 -11.74 21.57 30.44
N ASN A 147 -11.70 20.56 31.29
CA ASN A 147 -12.40 20.53 32.57
C ASN A 147 -11.54 21.02 33.75
N ASN A 148 -10.36 21.55 33.47
CA ASN A 148 -9.53 22.20 34.48
C ASN A 148 -9.46 23.70 34.15
N PRO A 149 -10.50 24.49 34.49
CA PRO A 149 -10.38 25.94 34.48
C PRO A 149 -9.27 26.26 35.49
N LYS A 150 -8.13 26.76 35.01
CA LYS A 150 -7.11 27.29 35.91
C LYS A 150 -7.75 28.41 36.72
N LEU A 151 -8.06 28.09 37.97
CA LEU A 151 -8.02 29.00 39.12
C LEU A 151 -6.63 29.63 39.16
N THR A 152 -6.56 30.93 38.90
CA THR A 152 -5.57 31.94 39.32
C THR A 152 -5.92 33.17 38.48
N LYS A 153 -6.75 34.11 38.95
CA LYS A 153 -6.36 35.25 39.82
C LYS A 153 -5.01 35.84 39.46
#